data_AF-A0A435B8Z8-F1
#
_entry.id   AF-A0A435B8Z8-F1
#
_cell.length_a   1.000
_cell.length_b   1.000
_cell.length_c   1.000
_cell.angle_alpha   90.00
_cell.angle_beta   90.00
_cell.angle_gamma   90.00
#
_symmetry.space_group_name_H-M   'P 1'
#
loop_
_entity.id
_entity.type
_entity.pdbx_description
1 polymer ?
#
loop_
_entity_poly.entity_id
_entity_poly.type
_entity_poly.pdbx_seq_one_letter_code
_entity_poly.pdbx_strand_id
1 'polypeptide(L)'
;PAPPPDLTARFGEVDQGAPKSAAAIGRTAMEDAYGLAFAASENPSTGEIPGETATVARLEPPQAPDDAGTGIPSARYVGQPMTLCKARIEHKGADKADVTVTWPDGGTRLISFYGGLPAGSDSPDEFRFTREGSLNMIRVGVSERFEITDQLALGN
;
A
#
# COMPACT_ATOMS: atom_id res chain seq x y z
N PRO A 1 27.14 -57.10 -1.85
CA PRO A 1 26.92 -55.63 -1.86
C PRO A 1 28.24 -54.90 -2.11
N ALA A 2 28.29 -53.96 -3.06
CA ALA A 2 29.47 -53.13 -3.31
C ALA A 2 29.45 -51.88 -2.42
N PRO A 3 30.61 -51.37 -1.96
CA PRO A 3 30.66 -50.17 -1.14
C PRO A 3 30.23 -48.92 -1.92
N PRO A 4 29.64 -47.93 -1.24
CA PRO A 4 29.23 -46.68 -1.88
C PRO A 4 30.44 -45.89 -2.39
N PRO A 5 30.28 -45.13 -3.48
CA PRO A 5 31.37 -44.39 -4.11
C PRO A 5 31.84 -43.23 -3.23
N ASP A 6 33.17 -43.00 -3.20
CA ASP A 6 33.79 -41.89 -2.48
C ASP A 6 33.61 -40.57 -3.25
N LEU A 7 32.82 -39.67 -2.66
CA LEU A 7 32.52 -38.36 -3.22
C LEU A 7 33.70 -37.38 -3.10
N THR A 8 34.62 -37.62 -2.16
CA THR A 8 35.79 -36.75 -1.90
C THR A 8 36.73 -36.74 -3.11
N ALA A 9 36.87 -37.87 -3.80
CA ALA A 9 37.69 -38.00 -5.00
C ALA A 9 37.12 -37.25 -6.23
N ARG A 10 35.83 -36.90 -6.25
CA ARG A 10 35.21 -36.22 -7.40
C ARG A 10 35.24 -34.69 -7.30
N PHE A 11 35.24 -34.14 -6.08
CA PHE A 11 35.11 -32.69 -5.89
C PHE A 11 36.44 -31.97 -5.67
N GLY A 12 37.53 -32.69 -5.38
CA GLY A 12 38.82 -32.09 -5.08
C GLY A 12 38.81 -31.32 -3.75
N GLU A 13 39.98 -31.18 -3.13
CA GLU A 13 40.12 -30.38 -1.91
C GLU A 13 39.84 -28.91 -2.25
N VAL A 14 38.75 -28.37 -1.71
CA VAL A 14 38.41 -26.96 -1.87
C VAL A 14 39.30 -26.18 -0.91
N ASP A 15 40.34 -25.51 -1.43
CA ASP A 15 41.07 -24.50 -0.67
C ASP A 15 40.09 -23.37 -0.33
N GLN A 16 39.44 -23.47 0.84
CA GLN A 16 38.70 -22.36 1.41
C GLN A 16 39.74 -21.38 1.94
N GLY A 17 40.27 -20.56 1.03
CA GLY A 17 41.15 -19.46 1.36
C GLY A 17 40.63 -18.69 2.58
N ALA A 18 41.56 -18.24 3.43
CA ALA A 18 41.28 -17.76 4.79
C ALA A 18 39.99 -16.90 4.89
N PRO A 19 39.12 -17.16 5.88
CA PRO A 19 37.85 -16.46 6.00
C PRO A 19 38.09 -14.95 6.15
N LYS A 20 37.50 -14.15 5.26
CA LYS A 20 37.51 -12.69 5.36
C LYS A 20 36.90 -12.30 6.71
N SER A 21 37.53 -11.38 7.42
CA SER A 21 37.00 -10.92 8.72
C SER A 21 35.60 -10.34 8.54
N ALA A 22 34.74 -10.47 9.55
CA ALA A 22 33.38 -9.93 9.51
C ALA A 22 33.36 -8.42 9.18
N ALA A 23 34.40 -7.67 9.59
CA ALA A 23 34.56 -6.27 9.25
C ALA A 23 34.84 -6.02 7.75
N ALA A 24 35.61 -6.90 7.09
CA ALA A 24 35.82 -6.82 5.65
C ALA A 24 34.55 -7.17 4.89
N ILE A 25 33.80 -8.18 5.35
CA ILE A 25 32.51 -8.56 4.77
C ILE A 25 31.50 -7.40 4.87
N GLY A 26 31.38 -6.79 6.06
CA GLY A 26 30.47 -5.67 6.28
C GLY A 26 30.80 -4.44 5.42
N ARG A 27 32.09 -4.15 5.22
CA ARG A 27 32.52 -3.03 4.37
C ARG A 27 32.16 -3.25 2.90
N THR A 28 32.48 -4.43 2.36
CA THR A 28 32.15 -4.79 0.98
C THR A 28 30.64 -4.80 0.74
N ALA A 29 29.84 -5.29 1.70
CA ALA A 29 28.38 -5.27 1.58
C ALA A 29 27.82 -3.85 1.54
N MET A 30 28.40 -2.92 2.31
CA MET A 30 27.95 -1.52 2.33
C MET A 30 28.33 -0.79 1.04
N GLU A 31 29.53 -1.04 0.50
CA GLU A 31 30.00 -0.49 -0.78
C GLU A 31 29.15 -0.97 -1.96
N ASP A 32 28.79 -2.26 -2.00
CA ASP A 32 27.93 -2.84 -3.02
C ASP A 32 26.51 -2.26 -3.00
N ALA A 33 25.93 -2.13 -1.79
CA ALA A 33 24.62 -1.50 -1.62
C ALA A 33 24.60 -0.05 -2.11
N TYR A 34 25.67 0.71 -1.86
CA TYR A 34 25.79 2.09 -2.33
C TYR A 34 25.99 2.17 -3.85
N GLY A 35 26.79 1.28 -4.42
CA GLY A 35 26.98 1.18 -5.88
C GLY A 35 25.69 0.84 -6.62
N LEU A 36 24.90 -0.10 -6.10
CA LEU A 36 23.61 -0.46 -6.68
C LEU A 36 22.60 0.68 -6.60
N ALA A 37 22.55 1.40 -5.47
CA ALA A 37 21.68 2.57 -5.31
C ALA A 37 22.05 3.70 -6.27
N PHE A 38 23.35 3.92 -6.52
CA PHE A 38 23.82 4.90 -7.49
C PHE A 38 23.46 4.50 -8.93
N ALA A 39 23.70 3.24 -9.32
CA ALA A 39 23.36 2.75 -10.66
C ALA A 39 21.84 2.80 -10.95
N ALA A 40 21.00 2.55 -9.95
CA ALA A 40 19.55 2.71 -10.06
C ALA A 40 19.12 4.17 -10.22
N SER A 41 19.90 5.12 -9.69
CA SER A 41 19.63 6.56 -9.78
C SER A 41 20.08 7.17 -11.12
N GLU A 42 21.04 6.54 -11.81
CA GLU A 42 21.64 7.05 -13.06
C GLU A 42 20.96 6.55 -14.34
N ASN A 43 19.95 5.68 -14.25
CA ASN A 43 19.34 5.04 -15.41
C ASN A 43 17.84 5.42 -15.60
N PRO A 44 17.51 6.53 -16.29
CA PRO A 44 16.19 6.66 -16.88
C PRO A 44 16.07 5.66 -18.05
N SER A 45 15.18 4.66 -17.91
CA SER A 45 14.94 3.62 -18.92
C SER A 45 14.79 4.18 -20.34
N THR A 46 15.64 3.72 -21.26
CA THR A 46 15.35 3.69 -22.70
C THR A 46 15.97 2.43 -23.30
N GLY A 47 15.13 1.62 -23.95
CA GLY A 47 15.49 0.39 -24.65
C GLY A 47 14.24 -0.32 -25.19
N GLU A 48 13.85 0.05 -26.41
CA GLU A 48 12.73 -0.48 -27.20
C GLU A 48 12.90 -1.97 -27.61
N ILE A 49 11.76 -2.68 -27.77
CA ILE A 49 11.61 -3.80 -28.72
C ILE A 49 10.43 -3.42 -29.66
N PRO A 50 10.53 -3.62 -30.99
CA PRO A 50 9.61 -3.03 -31.98
C PRO A 50 8.23 -3.74 -32.04
N GLY A 51 7.17 -2.93 -32.18
CA GLY A 51 5.82 -3.23 -32.71
C GLY A 51 5.16 -4.57 -32.34
N GLU A 52 4.10 -4.62 -31.54
CA GLU A 52 2.75 -4.21 -31.96
C GLU A 52 1.88 -3.90 -30.72
N THR A 53 1.57 -2.61 -30.58
CA THR A 53 0.45 -2.00 -29.84
C THR A 53 0.09 -2.53 -28.45
N ALA A 54 1.02 -2.38 -27.50
CA ALA A 54 0.59 -2.01 -26.15
C ALA A 54 -0.12 -0.65 -26.28
N THR A 55 -1.45 -0.66 -26.24
CA THR A 55 -2.25 0.54 -26.05
C THR A 55 -1.84 1.10 -24.69
N VAL A 56 -0.88 2.03 -24.70
CA VAL A 56 -0.69 2.95 -23.60
C VAL A 56 -2.08 3.47 -23.26
N ALA A 57 -2.51 3.25 -22.02
CA ALA A 57 -3.69 3.93 -21.53
C ALA A 57 -3.43 5.41 -21.77
N ARG A 58 -4.09 5.94 -22.80
CA ARG A 58 -4.29 7.37 -22.97
C ARG A 58 -4.72 7.83 -21.58
N LEU A 59 -3.95 8.71 -20.96
CA LEU A 59 -4.54 9.60 -19.96
C LEU A 59 -5.65 10.30 -20.73
N GLU A 60 -6.87 9.80 -20.55
CA GLU A 60 -8.04 10.43 -21.12
C GLU A 60 -7.96 11.89 -20.69
N PRO A 61 -8.09 12.85 -21.62
CA PRO A 61 -8.23 14.25 -21.22
C PRO A 61 -9.34 14.29 -20.16
N PRO A 62 -9.16 15.08 -19.08
CA PRO A 62 -10.04 15.02 -17.90
C PRO A 62 -11.48 14.96 -18.36
N GLN A 63 -12.10 13.80 -18.13
CA GLN A 63 -13.53 13.64 -18.31
C GLN A 63 -14.16 14.78 -17.48
N ALA A 64 -15.13 15.48 -18.08
CA ALA A 64 -15.86 16.56 -17.41
C ALA A 64 -16.28 16.10 -16.00
N PRO A 65 -16.30 17.00 -14.98
CA PRO A 65 -16.32 16.62 -13.57
C PRO A 65 -17.54 15.76 -13.23
N ASP A 66 -17.34 14.45 -13.23
CA ASP A 66 -18.27 13.44 -12.77
C ASP A 66 -18.10 13.26 -11.27
N ASP A 67 -18.54 14.28 -10.52
CA ASP A 67 -18.70 14.22 -9.05
C ASP A 67 -17.51 13.52 -8.36
N ALA A 68 -16.30 14.01 -8.64
CA ALA A 68 -15.03 13.42 -8.22
C ALA A 68 -14.86 13.57 -6.71
N GLY A 69 -15.49 12.66 -5.96
CA GLY A 69 -15.26 12.50 -4.53
C GLY A 69 -13.77 12.33 -4.19
N THR A 70 -13.37 12.82 -3.03
CA THR A 70 -12.00 12.74 -2.51
C THR A 70 -11.60 11.29 -2.23
N GLY A 71 -10.33 10.94 -2.48
CA GLY A 71 -9.83 9.60 -2.18
C GLY A 71 -9.48 9.43 -0.70
N ILE A 72 -9.85 8.29 -0.10
CA ILE A 72 -9.40 7.88 1.24
C ILE A 72 -8.79 6.48 1.22
N PRO A 73 -7.83 6.16 2.09
CA PRO A 73 -7.42 4.78 2.29
C PRO A 73 -8.57 3.97 2.89
N SER A 74 -8.92 2.85 2.27
CA SER A 74 -9.82 1.85 2.83
C SER A 74 -9.50 0.42 2.40
N ALA A 75 -9.97 -0.55 3.18
CA ALA A 75 -9.94 -1.97 2.87
C ALA A 75 -11.28 -2.61 3.26
N ARG A 76 -11.76 -3.55 2.45
CA ARG A 76 -13.06 -4.20 2.67
C ARG A 76 -12.92 -5.58 3.29
N TYR A 77 -11.86 -6.31 2.92
CA TYR A 77 -11.63 -7.68 3.31
C TYR A 77 -10.45 -7.84 4.29
N VAL A 78 -10.49 -8.90 5.09
CA VAL A 78 -9.42 -9.23 6.05
C VAL A 78 -8.11 -9.47 5.29
N GLY A 79 -7.02 -8.89 5.80
CA GLY A 79 -5.68 -9.07 5.23
C GLY A 79 -5.41 -8.27 3.94
N GLN A 80 -6.42 -7.61 3.36
CA GLN A 80 -6.24 -6.76 2.19
C GLN A 80 -5.32 -5.58 2.54
N PRO A 81 -4.40 -5.16 1.67
CA PRO A 81 -3.75 -3.86 1.83
C PRO A 81 -4.77 -2.73 1.75
N MET A 82 -4.46 -1.58 2.33
CA MET A 82 -5.27 -0.38 2.14
C MET A 82 -5.20 0.05 0.66
N THR A 83 -6.34 0.45 0.11
CA THR A 83 -6.49 0.92 -1.28
C THR A 83 -7.21 2.25 -1.28
N LEU A 84 -7.08 3.02 -2.37
CA LEU A 84 -7.79 4.29 -2.47
C LEU A 84 -9.27 4.06 -2.83
N CYS A 85 -10.17 4.57 -2.00
CA CYS A 85 -11.62 4.52 -2.20
C CYS A 85 -12.18 5.93 -2.41
N LYS A 86 -13.21 6.05 -3.25
CA LYS A 86 -13.87 7.34 -3.51
C LYS A 86 -14.75 7.71 -2.32
N ALA A 87 -14.63 8.91 -1.79
CA ALA A 87 -15.44 9.40 -0.69
C ALA A 87 -16.23 10.65 -1.10
N ARG A 88 -17.51 10.68 -0.77
CA ARG A 88 -18.36 11.88 -0.87
C ARG A 88 -18.78 12.29 0.53
N ILE A 89 -18.68 13.58 0.81
CA ILE A 89 -18.94 14.14 2.14
C ILE A 89 -20.17 15.02 2.06
N GLU A 90 -21.12 14.76 2.95
CA GLU A 90 -22.32 15.55 3.10
C GLU A 90 -22.36 16.15 4.51
N HIS A 91 -22.11 17.45 4.63
CA HIS A 91 -22.22 18.15 5.90
C HIS A 91 -23.70 18.34 6.29
N LYS A 92 -24.08 17.84 7.46
CA LYS A 92 -25.44 17.87 8.01
C LYS A 92 -25.62 18.96 9.09
N GLY A 93 -24.59 19.75 9.37
CA GLY A 93 -24.54 20.79 10.38
C GLY A 93 -23.10 21.22 10.65
N ALA A 94 -22.90 22.11 11.63
CA ALA A 94 -21.57 22.62 11.96
C ALA A 94 -20.61 21.52 12.47
N ASP A 95 -21.14 20.48 13.11
CA ASP A 95 -20.39 19.41 13.76
C ASP A 95 -20.83 18.00 13.31
N LYS A 96 -21.57 17.90 12.19
CA LYS A 96 -22.13 16.66 11.67
C LYS A 96 -21.81 16.48 10.20
N ALA A 97 -21.37 15.30 9.81
CA ALA A 97 -21.18 14.93 8.42
C ALA A 97 -21.42 13.44 8.19
N ASP A 98 -21.88 13.11 6.99
CA ASP A 98 -21.90 11.74 6.49
C ASP A 98 -20.84 11.58 5.41
N VAL A 99 -19.94 10.61 5.59
CA VAL A 99 -18.92 10.24 4.61
C VAL A 99 -19.36 8.96 3.93
N THR A 100 -19.77 9.07 2.67
CA THR A 100 -20.10 7.92 1.83
C THR A 100 -18.86 7.44 1.09
N VAL A 101 -18.34 6.28 1.49
CA VAL A 101 -17.17 5.62 0.89
C VAL A 101 -17.64 4.63 -0.16
N THR A 102 -17.07 4.68 -1.35
CA THR A 102 -17.33 3.77 -2.47
C THR A 102 -16.05 3.00 -2.77
N TRP A 103 -16.10 1.68 -2.67
CA TRP A 103 -14.96 0.82 -2.99
C TRP A 103 -14.75 0.69 -4.50
N PRO A 104 -13.51 0.40 -4.97
CA PRO A 104 -13.25 0.14 -6.38
C PRO A 104 -14.02 -1.07 -6.94
N ASP A 105 -14.32 -2.06 -6.09
CA ASP A 105 -15.14 -3.24 -6.47
C ASP A 105 -16.66 -2.96 -6.43
N GLY A 106 -17.04 -1.73 -6.07
CA GLY A 106 -18.43 -1.28 -5.96
C GLY A 106 -19.04 -1.48 -4.58
N GLY A 107 -20.30 -1.04 -4.45
CA GLY A 107 -20.96 -0.91 -3.16
C GLY A 107 -20.45 0.31 -2.36
N THR A 108 -21.15 0.60 -1.27
CA THR A 108 -20.88 1.80 -0.47
C THR A 108 -20.96 1.50 1.02
N ARG A 109 -20.27 2.33 1.79
CA ARG A 109 -20.38 2.43 3.24
C ARG A 109 -20.67 3.88 3.60
N LEU A 110 -21.72 4.13 4.37
CA LEU A 110 -21.93 5.43 4.99
C LEU A 110 -21.33 5.42 6.40
N ILE A 111 -20.48 6.40 6.69
CA ILE A 111 -19.90 6.62 8.02
C ILE A 111 -20.34 7.99 8.51
N SER A 112 -21.06 8.02 9.62
CA SER A 112 -21.52 9.25 10.25
C SER A 112 -20.46 9.81 11.19
N PHE A 113 -20.34 11.13 11.21
CA PHE A 113 -19.51 11.91 12.11
C PHE A 113 -20.38 12.84 12.95
N TYR A 114 -20.08 12.94 14.24
CA TYR A 114 -20.71 13.87 15.17
C TYR A 114 -19.69 14.42 16.17
N GLY A 115 -19.69 15.74 16.36
CA GLY A 115 -18.82 16.40 17.34
C GLY A 115 -17.32 16.20 17.07
N GLY A 116 -16.91 16.09 15.80
CA GLY A 116 -15.50 15.84 15.45
C GLY A 116 -15.06 14.38 15.44
N LEU A 117 -15.97 13.44 15.74
CA LEU A 117 -15.64 12.03 15.92
C LEU A 117 -16.49 11.13 15.02
N PRO A 118 -15.95 9.98 14.57
CA PRO A 118 -16.76 8.93 13.95
C PRO A 118 -17.81 8.43 14.94
N ALA A 119 -19.09 8.44 14.53
CA ALA A 119 -20.23 8.14 15.38
C ALA A 119 -20.91 6.80 15.07
N GLY A 120 -20.78 6.30 13.83
CA GLY A 120 -21.39 5.03 13.43
C GLY A 120 -21.37 4.82 11.91
N SER A 121 -21.94 3.71 11.46
CA SER A 121 -22.13 3.41 10.04
C SER A 121 -23.54 2.92 9.72
N ASP A 122 -23.84 2.76 8.44
CA ASP A 122 -25.07 2.11 7.94
C ASP A 122 -25.03 0.56 8.02
N SER A 123 -23.99 -0.03 8.62
CA SER A 123 -23.93 -1.47 8.93
C SER A 123 -24.52 -1.76 10.31
N PRO A 124 -25.20 -2.91 10.51
CA PRO A 124 -25.51 -3.40 11.85
C PRO A 124 -24.29 -3.95 12.60
N ASP A 125 -23.14 -4.10 11.94
CA ASP A 125 -21.92 -4.63 12.55
C ASP A 125 -21.30 -3.69 13.59
N GLU A 126 -20.42 -4.24 14.44
CA GLU A 126 -19.69 -3.48 15.43
C GLU A 126 -18.89 -2.32 14.80
N PHE A 127 -19.10 -1.10 15.30
CA PHE A 127 -18.38 0.09 14.89
C PHE A 127 -17.34 0.48 15.96
N ARG A 128 -16.06 0.53 15.57
CA ARG A 128 -14.96 0.93 16.45
C ARG A 128 -14.05 1.90 15.73
N PHE A 129 -13.39 2.78 16.47
CA PHE A 129 -12.33 3.60 15.91
C PHE A 129 -11.22 3.86 16.93
N THR A 130 -10.02 4.10 16.41
CA THR A 130 -8.91 4.70 17.13
C THR A 130 -8.50 5.98 16.42
N ARG A 131 -7.71 6.82 17.10
CA ARG A 131 -7.33 8.12 16.59
C ARG A 131 -5.83 8.37 16.72
N GLU A 132 -5.23 8.89 15.67
CA GLU A 132 -3.85 9.34 15.62
C GLU A 132 -3.83 10.80 15.15
N GLY A 133 -3.73 11.74 16.08
CA GLY A 133 -3.87 13.16 15.76
C GLY A 133 -5.26 13.50 15.21
N SER A 134 -5.33 13.94 13.95
CA SER A 134 -6.58 14.19 13.21
C SER A 134 -7.03 13.01 12.34
N LEU A 135 -6.27 11.92 12.30
CA LEU A 135 -6.60 10.72 11.54
C LEU A 135 -7.48 9.79 12.37
N ASN A 136 -8.66 9.48 11.85
CA ASN A 136 -9.56 8.50 12.42
C ASN A 136 -9.38 7.17 11.70
N MET A 137 -8.93 6.14 12.43
CA MET A 137 -8.80 4.77 11.95
C MET A 137 -10.03 3.98 12.37
N ILE A 138 -10.96 3.79 11.44
CA ILE A 138 -12.30 3.27 11.70
C ILE A 138 -12.37 1.82 11.26
N ARG A 139 -13.05 0.99 12.04
CA ARG A 139 -13.33 -0.42 11.76
C ARG A 139 -14.83 -0.67 11.83
N VAL A 140 -15.34 -1.38 10.82
CA VAL A 140 -16.72 -1.85 10.78
C VAL A 140 -16.70 -3.36 10.65
N GLY A 141 -17.27 -4.04 11.64
CA GLY A 141 -17.18 -5.50 11.76
C GLY A 141 -15.74 -6.00 11.87
N VAL A 142 -15.46 -7.14 11.22
CA VAL A 142 -14.16 -7.82 11.31
C VAL A 142 -13.16 -7.40 10.24
N SER A 143 -13.62 -6.82 9.13
CA SER A 143 -12.81 -6.69 7.91
C SER A 143 -12.66 -5.26 7.41
N GLU A 144 -13.70 -4.45 7.50
CA GLU A 144 -13.71 -3.13 6.89
C GLU A 144 -12.86 -2.15 7.71
N ARG A 145 -12.02 -1.40 7.01
CA ARG A 145 -11.11 -0.42 7.59
C ARG A 145 -11.14 0.85 6.75
N PHE A 146 -11.18 1.99 7.42
CA PHE A 146 -11.20 3.31 6.80
C PHE A 146 -10.26 4.25 7.55
N GLU A 147 -9.56 5.09 6.80
CA GLU A 147 -8.71 6.15 7.33
C GLU A 147 -9.26 7.50 6.85
N ILE A 148 -9.86 8.26 7.77
CA ILE A 148 -10.56 9.51 7.45
C ILE A 148 -10.05 10.61 8.38
N THR A 149 -9.52 11.68 7.80
CA THR A 149 -9.08 12.84 8.58
C THR A 149 -10.26 13.73 8.97
N ASP A 150 -10.13 14.45 10.08
CA ASP A 150 -11.16 15.43 10.48
C ASP A 150 -11.37 16.51 9.43
N GLN A 151 -10.27 16.97 8.80
CA GLN A 151 -10.34 17.97 7.75
C GLN A 151 -11.16 17.47 6.57
N LEU A 152 -11.04 16.19 6.21
CA LEU A 152 -11.86 15.61 5.15
C LEU A 152 -13.33 15.52 5.57
N ALA A 153 -13.60 15.06 6.79
CA ALA A 153 -14.96 14.82 7.26
C ALA A 153 -15.73 16.13 7.55
N LEU A 154 -15.04 17.18 8.03
CA LEU A 154 -15.67 18.39 8.59
C LEU A 154 -15.07 19.71 8.09
N GLY A 155 -13.98 19.68 7.32
CA GLY A 155 -13.38 20.89 6.73
C GLY A 155 -12.44 21.71 7.63
N ASN A 156 -12.12 21.24 8.83
CA ASN A 156 -11.41 22.01 9.87
C ASN A 156 -10.09 21.38 10.29
#